data_AF-A0AA96IWW6-F1
#
_entry.id   AF-A0AA96IWW6-F1
#
_cell.length_a   1.000
_cell.length_b   1.000
_cell.length_c   1.000
_cell.angle_alpha   90.00
_cell.angle_beta   90.00
_cell.angle_gamma   90.00
#
_symmetry.space_group_name_H-M   'P 1'
#
loop_
_entity.id
_entity.type
_entity.pdbx_description
1 polymer ?
#
loop_
_entity_poly.entity_id
_entity_poly.type
_entity_poly.pdbx_seq_one_letter_code
_entity_poly.pdbx_strand_id
1 'polypeptide(L)'
;MKLSMLLWLASVLPQPLADQTCLATTVYLEARSESTIGQFAVAEVALRRRDRGTWGKNVCEVVTAPRQFATSTTASSFEVTDLTAWSKAWKVAGDSILNWSLPTNERMVYVPHADHFATTSVSPAWSTSRVVRTIGEHAFYAVN
;
A
#
# COMPACT_ATOMS: atom_id res chain seq x y z
N MET A 1 0.48 -18.00 6.17
CA MET A 1 -0.54 -18.06 5.09
C MET A 1 0.11 -17.76 3.76
N LYS A 2 -0.19 -18.51 2.69
CA LYS A 2 0.40 -18.26 1.36
C LYS A 2 -0.15 -17.00 0.71
N LEU A 3 0.69 -16.27 -0.02
CA LEU A 3 0.29 -15.09 -0.79
C LEU A 3 -0.81 -15.45 -1.81
N SER A 4 -0.68 -16.58 -2.52
CA SER A 4 -1.72 -17.06 -3.42
C SER A 4 -3.06 -17.29 -2.75
N MET A 5 -3.06 -17.79 -1.51
CA MET A 5 -4.28 -18.00 -0.73
C MET A 5 -4.92 -16.66 -0.33
N LEU A 6 -4.13 -15.68 0.09
CA LEU A 6 -4.60 -14.33 0.42
C LEU A 6 -5.26 -13.64 -0.77
N LEU A 7 -4.60 -13.68 -1.94
CA LEU A 7 -5.12 -13.06 -3.16
C LEU A 7 -6.35 -13.80 -3.69
N TRP A 8 -6.38 -15.13 -3.60
CA TRP A 8 -7.57 -15.91 -3.92
C TRP A 8 -8.74 -15.56 -2.99
N LEU A 9 -8.51 -15.47 -1.68
CA LEU A 9 -9.54 -15.04 -0.72
C LEU A 9 -10.07 -13.65 -1.09
N ALA A 10 -9.18 -12.69 -1.39
CA ALA A 10 -9.58 -11.35 -1.80
C ALA A 10 -10.48 -11.35 -3.06
N SER A 11 -10.30 -12.30 -3.99
CA SER A 11 -11.11 -12.40 -5.21
C SER A 11 -12.56 -12.86 -4.98
N VAL A 12 -12.85 -13.47 -3.83
CA VAL A 12 -14.20 -13.99 -3.50
C VAL A 12 -14.86 -13.24 -2.33
N LEU A 13 -14.12 -12.42 -1.61
CA LEU A 13 -14.64 -11.62 -0.51
C LEU A 13 -15.45 -10.41 -1.03
N PRO A 14 -16.49 -9.97 -0.30
CA PRO A 14 -17.17 -8.71 -0.61
C PRO A 14 -16.27 -7.52 -0.29
N GLN A 15 -16.57 -6.38 -0.90
CA GLN A 15 -15.97 -5.10 -0.49
C GLN A 15 -16.60 -4.61 0.83
N PRO A 16 -15.85 -3.97 1.74
CA PRO A 16 -14.45 -3.55 1.60
C PRO A 16 -13.41 -4.60 2.06
N LEU A 17 -13.82 -5.83 2.41
CA LEU A 17 -12.91 -6.85 2.94
C LEU A 17 -11.88 -7.32 1.91
N ALA A 18 -12.28 -7.41 0.64
CA ALA A 18 -11.35 -7.69 -0.46
C ALA A 18 -10.26 -6.61 -0.54
N ASP A 19 -10.64 -5.32 -0.59
CA ASP A 19 -9.69 -4.21 -0.61
C ASP A 19 -8.79 -4.18 0.61
N GLN A 20 -9.32 -4.43 1.82
CA GLN A 20 -8.52 -4.51 3.04
C GLN A 20 -7.51 -5.65 2.98
N THR A 21 -7.87 -6.81 2.43
CA THR A 21 -6.98 -7.96 2.27
C THR A 21 -5.82 -7.64 1.33
N CYS A 22 -6.11 -7.04 0.18
CA CYS A 22 -5.10 -6.61 -0.79
C CYS A 22 -4.18 -5.51 -0.23
N LEU A 23 -4.76 -4.52 0.45
CA LEU A 23 -4.00 -3.42 1.04
C LEU A 23 -3.12 -3.90 2.19
N ALA A 24 -3.63 -4.77 3.08
CA ALA A 24 -2.87 -5.35 4.18
C ALA A 24 -1.70 -6.19 3.67
N THR A 25 -1.92 -6.99 2.63
CA THR A 25 -0.87 -7.76 1.94
C THR A 25 0.23 -6.83 1.42
N THR A 26 -0.17 -5.74 0.80
CA THR A 26 0.77 -4.75 0.25
C THR A 26 1.56 -4.06 1.36
N VAL A 27 0.89 -3.55 2.40
CA VAL A 27 1.55 -2.92 3.56
C VAL A 27 2.51 -3.89 4.25
N TYR A 28 2.14 -5.17 4.35
CA TYR A 28 3.02 -6.19 4.93
C TYR A 28 4.28 -6.41 4.08
N LEU A 29 4.13 -6.57 2.76
CA LEU A 29 5.26 -6.84 1.87
C LEU A 29 6.18 -5.62 1.72
N GLU A 30 5.62 -4.41 1.68
CA GLU A 30 6.36 -3.17 1.45
C GLU A 30 6.95 -2.57 2.73
N ALA A 31 6.25 -2.70 3.87
CA ALA A 31 6.50 -1.86 5.03
C ALA A 31 6.29 -2.54 6.39
N ARG A 32 6.28 -3.89 6.47
CA ARG A 32 6.11 -4.58 7.78
C ARG A 32 7.10 -4.14 8.85
N SER A 33 8.34 -3.85 8.45
CA SER A 33 9.43 -3.43 9.34
C SER A 33 9.43 -1.92 9.63
N GLU A 34 8.55 -1.16 8.99
CA GLU A 34 8.45 0.28 9.16
C GLU A 34 7.63 0.68 10.41
N SER A 35 7.80 1.93 10.83
CA SER A 35 6.92 2.57 11.80
C SER A 35 5.45 2.52 11.35
N THR A 36 4.50 2.63 12.28
CA THR A 36 3.06 2.67 11.93
C THR A 36 2.75 3.80 10.95
N ILE A 37 3.41 4.96 11.10
CA ILE A 37 3.28 6.09 10.17
C ILE A 37 3.79 5.72 8.77
N GLY A 38 4.91 4.99 8.68
CA GLY A 38 5.44 4.50 7.40
C GLY A 38 4.48 3.52 6.70
N GLN A 39 3.83 2.65 7.45
CA GLN A 39 2.81 1.74 6.92
C GLN A 39 1.57 2.48 6.41
N PHE A 40 1.10 3.49 7.17
CA PHE A 40 0.05 4.39 6.68
C PHE A 40 0.47 5.09 5.39
N ALA A 41 1.69 5.62 5.33
CA ALA A 41 2.17 6.32 4.14
C ALA A 41 2.19 5.43 2.87
N VAL A 42 2.56 4.16 2.98
CA VAL A 42 2.45 3.21 1.85
C VAL A 42 0.99 2.95 1.47
N ALA A 43 0.11 2.77 2.47
CA ALA A 43 -1.32 2.58 2.21
C ALA A 43 -1.95 3.79 1.50
N GLU A 44 -1.55 5.02 1.88
CA GLU A 44 -1.99 6.24 1.22
C GLU A 44 -1.60 6.28 -0.25
N VAL A 45 -0.40 5.83 -0.61
CA VAL A 45 0.03 5.78 -2.02
C VAL A 45 -0.90 4.86 -2.81
N ALA A 46 -1.19 3.66 -2.33
CA ALA A 46 -2.10 2.73 -3.00
C ALA A 46 -3.53 3.30 -3.16
N LEU A 47 -4.08 3.88 -2.09
CA LEU A 47 -5.43 4.48 -2.10
C LEU A 47 -5.51 5.72 -3.00
N ARG A 48 -4.47 6.56 -3.01
CA ARG A 48 -4.37 7.73 -3.89
C ARG A 48 -4.29 7.33 -5.36
N ARG A 49 -3.54 6.27 -5.69
CA ARG A 49 -3.47 5.71 -7.05
C ARG A 49 -4.83 5.19 -7.51
N ARG A 50 -5.59 4.53 -6.62
CA ARG A 50 -6.99 4.13 -6.89
C ARG A 50 -7.88 5.33 -7.15
N ASP A 51 -7.84 6.36 -6.31
CA ASP A 51 -8.66 7.58 -6.49
C ASP A 51 -8.37 8.29 -7.82
N ARG A 52 -7.11 8.22 -8.30
CA ARG A 52 -6.70 8.74 -9.61
C ARG A 52 -7.07 7.83 -10.79
N GLY A 53 -7.65 6.65 -10.54
CA GLY A 53 -7.95 5.64 -11.56
C GLY A 53 -6.71 5.06 -12.25
N THR A 54 -5.52 5.23 -11.65
CA THR A 54 -4.27 4.72 -12.21
C THR A 54 -4.13 3.25 -11.86
N TRP A 55 -3.90 2.40 -12.85
CA TRP A 55 -3.76 0.94 -12.74
C TRP A 55 -5.00 0.14 -12.29
N GLY A 56 -6.10 0.79 -11.91
CA GLY A 56 -7.31 0.09 -11.50
C GLY A 56 -8.38 1.01 -10.91
N LYS A 57 -9.58 0.45 -10.74
CA LYS A 57 -10.75 1.09 -10.13
C LYS A 57 -10.97 0.68 -8.67
N ASN A 58 -10.29 -0.36 -8.20
CA ASN A 58 -10.31 -0.81 -6.80
C ASN A 58 -8.88 -1.03 -6.28
N VAL A 59 -8.74 -1.21 -4.97
CA VAL A 59 -7.41 -1.32 -4.35
C VAL A 59 -6.67 -2.56 -4.81
N CYS A 60 -7.36 -3.70 -4.95
CA CYS A 60 -6.75 -4.93 -5.43
C CYS A 60 -6.12 -4.79 -6.81
N GLU A 61 -6.81 -4.18 -7.77
CA GLU A 61 -6.28 -3.91 -9.12
C GLU A 61 -5.02 -3.05 -9.06
N VAL A 62 -5.02 -1.98 -8.26
CA VAL A 62 -3.85 -1.10 -8.10
C VAL A 62 -2.64 -1.84 -7.54
N VAL A 63 -2.81 -2.62 -6.47
CA VAL A 63 -1.68 -3.25 -5.79
C VAL A 63 -1.18 -4.50 -6.49
N THR A 64 -2.02 -5.16 -7.28
CA THR A 64 -1.63 -6.32 -8.10
C THR A 64 -1.17 -5.93 -9.51
N ALA A 65 -1.25 -4.64 -9.86
CA ALA A 65 -0.78 -4.14 -11.13
C ALA A 65 0.71 -4.44 -11.36
N PRO A 66 1.12 -4.80 -12.59
CA PRO A 66 2.47 -5.27 -12.86
C PRO A 66 3.56 -4.29 -12.40
N ARG A 67 4.43 -4.77 -11.50
CA ARG A 67 5.62 -4.06 -10.98
C ARG A 67 5.30 -2.74 -10.26
N GLN A 68 4.05 -2.56 -9.79
CA GLN A 68 3.67 -1.36 -9.03
C GLN A 68 3.92 -1.51 -7.54
N PHE A 69 3.76 -2.73 -7.03
CA PHE A 69 4.01 -3.12 -5.65
C PHE A 69 4.57 -4.54 -5.60
N ALA A 70 5.24 -4.86 -4.49
CA ALA A 70 5.77 -6.17 -4.14
C ALA A 70 4.70 -7.27 -4.20
N THR A 71 3.42 -6.94 -3.99
CA THR A 71 2.29 -7.86 -4.15
C THR A 71 2.24 -8.50 -5.55
N SER A 72 2.65 -7.77 -6.59
CA SER A 72 2.68 -8.26 -7.98
C SER A 72 3.98 -8.98 -8.37
N THR A 73 5.06 -8.78 -7.63
CA THR A 73 6.41 -9.30 -7.97
C THR A 73 6.89 -10.40 -7.02
N THR A 74 6.29 -10.52 -5.85
CA THR A 74 6.61 -11.56 -4.85
C THR A 74 6.06 -12.90 -5.34
N ALA A 75 6.84 -13.97 -5.16
CA ALA A 75 6.44 -15.31 -5.54
C ALA A 75 5.10 -15.69 -4.87
N SER A 76 4.20 -16.31 -5.64
CA SER A 76 2.88 -16.73 -5.14
C SER A 76 2.95 -17.76 -4.01
N SER A 77 4.07 -18.48 -3.90
CA SER A 77 4.40 -19.43 -2.84
C SER A 77 4.90 -18.77 -1.54
N PHE A 78 5.15 -17.46 -1.54
CA PHE A 78 5.59 -16.72 -0.36
C PHE A 78 4.60 -16.91 0.80
N GLU A 79 5.14 -17.09 2.00
CA GLU A 79 4.35 -17.31 3.20
C GLU A 79 4.48 -16.13 4.16
N VAL A 80 3.32 -15.56 4.53
CA VAL A 80 3.20 -14.65 5.67
C VAL A 80 3.34 -15.50 6.94
N THR A 81 4.48 -15.35 7.61
CA THR A 81 4.84 -16.09 8.84
C THR A 81 4.85 -15.21 10.08
N ASP A 82 5.23 -13.93 9.95
CA ASP A 82 5.14 -12.96 11.05
C ASP A 82 3.69 -12.49 11.23
N LEU A 83 2.97 -13.16 12.13
CA LEU A 83 1.56 -12.87 12.42
C LEU A 83 1.35 -11.56 13.17
N THR A 84 2.35 -11.10 13.95
CA THR A 84 2.27 -9.82 14.66
C THR A 84 2.34 -8.67 13.66
N ALA A 85 3.30 -8.72 12.74
CA ALA A 85 3.39 -7.73 11.67
C ALA A 85 2.20 -7.81 10.71
N TRP A 86 1.67 -9.01 10.44
CA TRP A 86 0.44 -9.18 9.66
C TRP A 86 -0.76 -8.49 10.33
N SER A 87 -0.97 -8.73 11.62
CA SER A 87 -2.06 -8.11 12.39
C SER A 87 -1.97 -6.57 12.36
N LYS A 88 -0.75 -6.04 12.51
CA LYS A 88 -0.49 -4.59 12.38
C LYS A 88 -0.84 -4.08 10.97
N ALA A 89 -0.36 -4.74 9.92
CA ALA A 89 -0.64 -4.36 8.54
C ALA A 89 -2.14 -4.41 8.21
N TRP A 90 -2.85 -5.44 8.71
CA TRP A 90 -4.30 -5.57 8.58
C TRP A 90 -5.07 -4.42 9.23
N LYS A 91 -4.65 -4.04 10.45
CA LYS A 91 -5.22 -2.88 11.15
C LYS A 91 -4.96 -1.58 10.41
N VAL A 92 -3.72 -1.33 10.00
CA VAL A 92 -3.35 -0.13 9.22
C VAL A 92 -4.15 -0.05 7.93
N ALA A 93 -4.33 -1.16 7.21
CA ALA A 93 -5.13 -1.20 6.00
C ALA A 93 -6.59 -0.83 6.24
N GLY A 94 -7.22 -1.40 7.28
CA GLY A 94 -8.60 -1.09 7.67
C GLY A 94 -8.76 0.38 8.05
N ASP A 95 -7.88 0.88 8.93
CA ASP A 95 -7.89 2.28 9.37
C ASP A 95 -7.66 3.24 8.19
N SER A 96 -6.81 2.86 7.23
CA SER A 96 -6.57 3.66 6.02
C SER A 96 -7.78 3.73 5.11
N ILE A 97 -8.49 2.61 4.91
CA ILE A 97 -9.73 2.55 4.11
C ILE A 97 -10.83 3.39 4.77
N LEU A 98 -10.98 3.29 6.09
CA LEU A 98 -11.91 4.12 6.86
C LEU A 98 -11.58 5.60 6.75
N ASN A 99 -10.30 5.97 6.88
CA ASN A 99 -9.88 7.35 6.69
C ASN A 99 -10.12 7.85 5.25
N TRP A 100 -9.93 7.00 4.23
CA TRP A 100 -10.17 7.37 2.83
C TRP A 100 -11.65 7.47 2.44
N SER A 101 -12.57 6.94 3.26
CA SER A 101 -14.01 7.12 3.05
C SER A 101 -14.50 8.51 3.49
N LEU A 102 -13.70 9.24 4.27
CA LEU A 102 -13.99 10.61 4.67
C LEU A 102 -13.87 11.60 3.49
N PRO A 103 -14.58 12.74 3.55
CA PRO A 103 -14.32 13.88 2.67
C PRO A 103 -12.84 14.26 2.65
N THR A 104 -12.32 14.69 1.50
CA THR A 104 -10.88 14.89 1.30
C THR A 104 -10.25 15.84 2.32
N ASN A 105 -10.97 16.88 2.72
CA ASN A 105 -10.56 17.88 3.70
C ASN A 105 -10.60 17.39 5.17
N GLU A 106 -11.16 16.20 5.43
CA GLU A 106 -11.25 15.59 6.76
C GLU A 106 -10.28 14.42 6.93
N ARG A 107 -9.65 13.95 5.85
CA ARG A 107 -8.68 12.84 5.90
C ARG A 107 -7.44 13.24 6.70
N MET A 108 -6.99 12.34 7.56
CA MET A 108 -5.63 12.40 8.11
C MET A 108 -4.64 11.91 7.05
N VAL A 109 -3.64 12.72 6.72
CA VAL A 109 -2.69 12.45 5.63
C VAL A 109 -1.26 12.68 6.10
N TYR A 110 -0.41 11.66 5.99
CA TYR A 110 0.99 11.66 6.40
C TYR A 110 1.95 12.03 5.27
N VAL A 111 1.58 11.72 4.02
CA VAL A 111 2.36 11.99 2.80
C VAL A 111 1.48 12.65 1.72
N PRO A 112 1.15 13.95 1.90
CA PRO A 112 0.23 14.64 1.01
C PRO A 112 0.73 14.66 -0.44
N HIS A 113 -0.17 14.35 -1.36
CA HIS A 113 0.08 14.22 -2.81
C HIS A 113 1.06 13.12 -3.24
N ALA A 114 1.69 12.39 -2.32
CA ALA A 114 2.68 11.38 -2.71
C ALA A 114 2.02 10.20 -3.42
N ASP A 115 2.44 9.91 -4.65
CA ASP A 115 1.92 8.79 -5.44
C ASP A 115 3.00 7.79 -5.82
N HIS A 116 4.24 8.02 -5.35
CA HIS A 116 5.36 7.11 -5.49
C HIS A 116 6.15 7.06 -4.19
N PHE A 117 6.83 5.94 -3.97
CA PHE A 117 7.85 5.81 -2.94
C PHE A 117 8.94 4.87 -3.42
N ALA A 118 10.13 5.02 -2.84
CA ALA A 118 11.26 4.14 -3.07
C ALA A 118 12.08 4.06 -1.78
N THR A 119 12.82 2.96 -1.62
CA THR A 119 13.81 2.90 -0.56
C THR A 119 14.87 3.99 -0.79
N THR A 120 15.36 4.61 0.28
CA THR A 120 16.38 5.66 0.20
C THR A 120 17.71 5.18 -0.40
N SER A 121 17.90 3.86 -0.47
CA SER A 121 19.04 3.18 -1.09
C SER A 121 18.99 3.07 -2.61
N VAL A 122 17.88 3.43 -3.27
CA VAL A 122 17.73 3.35 -4.72
C VAL A 122 17.27 4.70 -5.31
N SER A 123 17.61 4.94 -6.58
CA SER A 123 17.22 6.17 -7.29
C SER A 123 16.58 5.84 -8.65
N PRO A 124 15.25 5.59 -8.68
CA PRO A 124 14.50 5.39 -9.93
C PRO A 124 14.47 6.68 -10.77
N ALA A 125 14.33 6.59 -12.10
CA ALA A 125 14.38 7.78 -12.97
C ALA A 125 13.38 8.90 -12.59
N TRP A 126 12.21 8.54 -12.05
CA TRP A 126 11.18 9.49 -11.62
C TRP A 126 11.45 10.18 -10.27
N SER A 127 12.46 9.73 -9.50
CA SER A 127 12.80 10.29 -8.18
C SER A 127 13.47 11.67 -8.23
N THR A 128 13.65 12.24 -9.42
CA THR A 128 14.01 13.66 -9.62
C THR A 128 12.87 14.61 -9.25
N SER A 129 11.66 14.08 -9.10
CA SER A 129 10.47 14.83 -8.67
C SER A 129 10.56 15.28 -7.21
N ARG A 130 9.65 16.16 -6.78
CA ARG A 130 9.62 16.70 -5.41
C ARG A 130 9.44 15.58 -4.37
N VAL A 131 10.43 15.40 -3.50
CA VAL A 131 10.31 14.61 -2.27
C VAL A 131 9.30 15.31 -1.35
N VAL A 132 8.22 14.61 -1.01
CA VAL A 132 7.21 15.07 -0.07
C VAL A 132 7.70 14.89 1.36
N ARG A 133 8.22 13.69 1.65
CA ARG A 133 8.67 13.31 2.99
C ARG A 133 9.50 12.03 2.93
N THR A 134 10.44 11.88 3.85
CA THR A 134 11.09 10.59 4.14
C THR A 134 10.59 10.07 5.48
N ILE A 135 10.16 8.81 5.51
CA ILE A 135 9.70 8.11 6.71
C ILE A 135 10.38 6.75 6.75
N GLY A 136 11.20 6.53 7.77
CA GLY A 136 12.04 5.33 7.87
C GLY A 136 12.89 5.14 6.62
N GLU A 137 12.83 3.96 6.01
CA GLU A 137 13.63 3.62 4.84
C GLU A 137 13.04 4.12 3.52
N HIS A 138 11.87 4.77 3.54
CA HIS A 138 11.18 5.22 2.33
C HIS A 138 11.21 6.74 2.14
N ALA A 139 11.59 7.17 0.94
CA ALA A 139 11.30 8.51 0.44
C ALA A 139 10.01 8.48 -0.38
N PHE A 140 9.10 9.42 -0.12
CA PHE A 140 7.81 9.56 -0.78
C PHE A 140 7.82 10.78 -1.70
N TYR A 141 7.27 10.63 -2.90
CA TYR A 141 7.38 11.59 -4.00
C TYR A 141 6.00 11.90 -4.58
N ALA A 142 5.80 13.16 -4.97
CA ALA A 142 4.68 13.58 -5.79
C ALA A 142 5.17 13.73 -7.23
N VAL A 143 4.89 12.72 -8.06
CA VAL A 143 5.36 12.65 -9.46
C VAL A 143 4.29 13.15 -10.42
N ASN A 144 3.03 12.77 -10.21
CA ASN A 144 1.89 13.22 -11.01
C ASN A 144 1.00 14.22 -10.28
#